data_AF-A0A1J5LXY9-F1
#
_entry.id   AF-A0A1J5LXY9-F1
#
_cell.length_a   1.000
_cell.length_b   1.000
_cell.length_c   1.000
_cell.angle_alpha   90.00
_cell.angle_beta   90.00
_cell.angle_gamma   90.00
#
_symmetry.space_group_name_H-M   'P 1'
#
loop_
_entity.id
_entity.type
_entity.pdbx_description
1 polymer ?
#
loop_
_entity_poly.entity_id
_entity_poly.type
_entity_poly.pdbx_seq_one_letter_code
_entity_poly.pdbx_strand_id
1 'polypeptide(L)'
;MLEISSRRVAQVAMMARELGRAEGELRAFVDRLGLDEQAELTAIMWIGRGSFEAEELAEAIETAKREATVPTADYLIGTPHLADNIEAGLDALGVDVQDVEEDVIGR
;
A
#
# COMPACT_ATOMS: atom_id res chain seq x y z
N MET A 1 -13.66 5.92 4.06
CA MET A 1 -12.54 6.88 4.18
C MET A 1 -11.35 6.05 4.57
N LEU A 2 -10.18 6.27 3.95
CA LEU A 2 -8.96 5.55 4.32
C LEU A 2 -8.48 6.06 5.69
N GLU A 3 -8.15 5.13 6.59
CA GLU A 3 -7.49 5.41 7.87
C GLU A 3 -5.96 5.56 7.68
N ILE A 4 -5.39 4.78 6.75
CA ILE A 4 -3.99 4.90 6.35
C ILE A 4 -3.78 6.22 5.59
N SER A 5 -2.78 6.98 6.03
CA SER A 5 -2.44 8.22 5.35
C SER A 5 -1.67 7.93 4.05
N SER A 6 -1.91 8.75 3.02
CA SER A 6 -1.21 8.68 1.73
C SER A 6 0.31 8.65 1.89
N ARG A 7 0.85 9.39 2.87
CA ARG A 7 2.27 9.38 3.25
C ARG A 7 2.79 7.99 3.60
N ARG A 8 2.04 7.22 4.38
CA ARG A 8 2.46 5.87 4.77
C ARG A 8 2.39 4.92 3.58
N VAL A 9 1.39 5.07 2.71
CA VAL A 9 1.26 4.28 1.48
C VAL A 9 2.43 4.56 0.53
N ALA A 10 2.74 5.84 0.29
CA ALA A 10 3.88 6.26 -0.54
C ALA A 10 5.22 5.78 0.05
N GLN A 11 5.37 5.80 1.37
CA GLN A 11 6.56 5.24 2.03
C GLN A 11 6.74 3.75 1.75
N VAL A 12 5.64 2.96 1.73
CA VAL A 12 5.69 1.54 1.36
C VAL A 12 6.10 1.38 -0.11
N ALA A 13 5.54 2.17 -1.04
CA ALA A 13 5.94 2.13 -2.45
C ALA A 13 7.44 2.42 -2.63
N MET A 14 7.97 3.46 -1.97
CA MET A 14 9.40 3.79 -2.01
C MET A 14 10.27 2.65 -1.51
N MET A 15 9.95 2.05 -0.35
CA MET A 15 10.69 0.90 0.16
C MET A 15 10.56 -0.32 -0.77
N ALA A 16 9.38 -0.49 -1.39
CA ALA A 16 9.12 -1.58 -2.32
C ALA A 16 9.93 -1.49 -3.62
N ARG A 17 10.29 -0.28 -4.09
CA ARG A 17 11.20 -0.11 -5.25
C ARG A 17 12.59 -0.68 -4.99
N GLU A 18 12.98 -0.75 -3.73
CA GLU A 18 14.32 -1.11 -3.30
C GLU A 18 14.33 -2.34 -2.36
N LEU A 19 13.38 -3.27 -2.56
CA LEU A 19 13.17 -4.45 -1.71
C LEU A 19 14.46 -5.20 -1.39
N GLY A 20 15.37 -5.37 -2.35
CA GLY A 20 16.64 -6.06 -2.12
C GLY A 20 17.49 -5.48 -0.96
N ARG A 21 17.35 -4.18 -0.65
CA ARG A 21 18.01 -3.54 0.50
C ARG A 21 17.04 -3.16 1.63
N ALA A 22 15.76 -2.94 1.32
CA ALA A 22 14.77 -2.40 2.24
C ALA A 22 13.76 -3.43 2.76
N GLU A 23 13.85 -4.71 2.39
CA GLU A 23 12.86 -5.73 2.76
C GLU A 23 12.60 -5.77 4.27
N GLY A 24 13.65 -5.79 5.09
CA GLY A 24 13.52 -5.83 6.55
C GLY A 24 12.84 -4.58 7.12
N GLU A 25 13.12 -3.41 6.54
CA GLU A 25 12.49 -2.14 6.93
C GLU A 25 11.02 -2.09 6.51
N LEU A 26 10.71 -2.50 5.28
CA LEU A 26 9.34 -2.57 4.77
C LEU A 26 8.50 -3.52 5.62
N ARG A 27 9.03 -4.70 5.94
CA ARG A 27 8.39 -5.68 6.82
C ARG A 27 8.08 -5.07 8.18
N ALA A 28 9.11 -4.53 8.85
CA ALA A 28 8.94 -3.92 10.16
C ALA A 28 8.01 -2.70 10.14
N PHE A 29 7.88 -2.00 9.01
CA PHE A 29 6.95 -0.91 8.84
C PHE A 29 5.51 -1.42 8.72
N VAL A 30 5.25 -2.37 7.82
CA VAL A 30 3.91 -2.97 7.62
C VAL A 30 3.42 -3.67 8.88
N ASP A 31 4.29 -4.38 9.60
CA ASP A 31 3.93 -5.08 10.85
C ASP A 31 3.54 -4.12 11.99
N ARG A 32 3.91 -2.83 11.90
CA ARG A 32 3.53 -1.79 12.87
C ARG A 32 2.26 -1.04 12.49
N LEU A 33 1.74 -1.22 11.27
CA LEU A 33 0.46 -0.66 10.87
C LEU A 33 -0.68 -1.36 11.60
N GLY A 34 -1.76 -0.61 11.88
CA GLY A 34 -3.00 -1.21 12.37
C GLY A 34 -3.60 -2.20 11.36
N LEU A 35 -4.44 -3.12 11.83
CA LEU A 35 -5.05 -4.14 10.95
C LEU A 35 -5.89 -3.52 9.83
N ASP A 36 -6.62 -2.44 10.12
CA ASP A 36 -7.38 -1.71 9.11
C ASP A 36 -6.45 -1.04 8.09
N GLU A 37 -5.37 -0.42 8.54
CA GLU A 37 -4.37 0.21 7.66
C GLU A 37 -3.68 -0.81 6.74
N GLN A 38 -3.41 -2.02 7.23
CA GLN A 38 -2.87 -3.12 6.44
C GLN A 38 -3.85 -3.61 5.36
N ALA A 39 -5.14 -3.71 5.71
CA ALA A 39 -6.19 -4.08 4.77
C ALA A 39 -6.36 -3.00 3.69
N GLU A 40 -6.33 -1.73 4.08
CA GLU A 40 -6.39 -0.59 3.16
C GLU A 40 -5.19 -0.54 2.22
N LEU A 41 -3.97 -0.73 2.72
CA LEU A 41 -2.77 -0.83 1.90
C LEU A 41 -2.88 -1.97 0.86
N THR A 42 -3.41 -3.12 1.28
CA THR A 42 -3.65 -4.26 0.40
C THR A 42 -4.69 -3.94 -0.67
N ALA A 43 -5.78 -3.28 -0.29
CA ALA A 43 -6.83 -2.85 -1.21
C ALA A 43 -6.31 -1.84 -2.25
N ILE A 44 -5.51 -0.85 -1.82
CA ILE A 44 -4.88 0.12 -2.73
C ILE A 44 -3.99 -0.61 -3.75
N MET A 45 -3.16 -1.55 -3.30
CA MET A 45 -2.32 -2.36 -4.19
C MET A 45 -3.17 -3.16 -5.18
N TRP A 46 -4.29 -3.76 -4.73
CA TRP A 46 -5.20 -4.49 -5.61
C TRP A 46 -5.86 -3.63 -6.67
N ILE A 47 -6.20 -2.38 -6.34
CA ILE A 47 -6.75 -1.41 -7.30
C ILE A 47 -5.71 -1.08 -8.37
N GLY A 48 -4.48 -0.75 -8.00
CA GLY A 48 -3.45 -0.45 -8.99
C GLY A 48 -3.02 -1.67 -9.82
N ARG A 49 -3.22 -2.88 -9.31
CA ARG A 49 -3.05 -4.14 -10.05
C ARG A 49 -4.24 -4.43 -11.00
N GLY A 50 -5.34 -3.69 -10.90
CA GLY A 50 -6.57 -3.92 -11.66
C GLY A 50 -7.39 -5.13 -11.19
N SER A 51 -7.27 -5.52 -9.92
CA SER A 51 -8.12 -6.56 -9.31
C SER A 51 -9.46 -6.01 -8.82
N PHE A 52 -9.53 -4.71 -8.56
CA PHE A 52 -10.70 -3.93 -8.19
C PHE A 52 -10.61 -2.57 -8.86
N GLU A 53 -11.74 -1.92 -9.10
CA GLU A 53 -11.81 -0.53 -9.55
C GLU A 53 -11.78 0.44 -8.35
N ALA A 54 -11.49 1.72 -8.60
CA ALA A 54 -11.42 2.75 -7.56
C ALA A 54 -12.75 2.91 -6.79
N GLU A 55 -13.88 2.78 -7.48
CA GLU A 55 -15.22 2.84 -6.89
C GLU A 55 -15.53 1.64 -5.99
N GLU A 56 -14.78 0.54 -6.13
CA GLU A 56 -14.93 -0.70 -5.37
C GLU A 56 -14.03 -0.75 -4.12
N LEU A 57 -13.36 0.36 -3.77
CA LEU A 57 -12.42 0.42 -2.65
C LEU A 57 -12.99 -0.16 -1.34
N ALA A 58 -14.24 0.14 -1.00
CA ALA A 58 -14.84 -0.38 0.23
C ALA A 58 -14.97 -1.91 0.21
N GLU A 59 -15.31 -2.49 -0.94
CA GLU A 59 -15.38 -3.94 -1.10
C GLU A 59 -13.98 -4.58 -1.08
N ALA A 60 -13.00 -3.93 -1.72
CA ALA A 60 -11.61 -4.36 -1.70
C ALA A 60 -11.06 -4.42 -0.27
N ILE A 61 -11.34 -3.40 0.56
CA ILE A 61 -10.93 -3.36 1.98
C ILE A 61 -11.57 -4.51 2.76
N GLU A 62 -12.89 -4.70 2.64
CA GLU A 62 -13.58 -5.78 3.36
C GLU A 62 -13.14 -7.17 2.89
N THR A 63 -12.75 -7.29 1.62
CA THR A 63 -12.13 -8.52 1.08
C THR A 63 -10.74 -8.72 1.67
N ALA A 64 -9.89 -7.69 1.71
CA ALA A 64 -8.56 -7.77 2.30
C ALA A 64 -8.62 -8.17 3.79
N LYS A 65 -9.57 -7.62 4.56
CA LYS A 65 -9.79 -8.02 5.97
C LYS A 65 -10.16 -9.49 6.12
N ARG A 66 -11.03 -10.01 5.24
CA ARG A 66 -11.46 -11.42 5.27
C ARG A 66 -10.35 -12.37 4.85
N GLU A 67 -9.51 -11.95 3.91
CA GLU A 67 -8.46 -12.78 3.31
C GLU A 67 -7.10 -12.69 4.03
N ALA A 68 -6.97 -11.84 5.06
CA ALA A 68 -5.78 -11.64 5.90
C ALA A 68 -5.42 -12.87 6.78
N THR A 69 -5.18 -14.00 6.13
CA THR A 69 -4.84 -15.31 6.72
C THR A 69 -3.34 -15.55 6.85
N VAL A 70 -2.54 -14.69 6.21
CA VAL A 70 -1.08 -14.66 6.29
C VAL A 70 -0.65 -13.24 6.71
N PRO A 71 0.56 -13.06 7.27
CA PRO A 71 1.06 -11.72 7.57
C PRO A 71 1.04 -10.84 6.32
N THR A 72 0.44 -9.65 6.43
CA THR A 72 0.30 -8.72 5.29
C THR A 72 1.65 -8.38 4.66
N ALA A 73 2.70 -8.22 5.49
CA ALA A 73 4.05 -7.97 5.01
C ALA A 73 4.55 -9.08 4.06
N ASP A 74 4.32 -10.35 4.40
CA ASP A 74 4.72 -11.49 3.55
C ASP A 74 3.96 -11.47 2.21
N TYR A 75 2.65 -11.21 2.28
CA TYR A 75 1.80 -11.13 1.09
C TYR A 75 2.24 -10.00 0.15
N LEU A 76 2.47 -8.80 0.70
CA LEU A 76 2.91 -7.64 -0.09
C LEU A 76 4.31 -7.86 -0.67
N ILE A 77 5.29 -8.30 0.12
CA ILE A 77 6.67 -8.57 -0.36
C ILE A 77 6.68 -9.61 -1.47
N GLY A 78 5.83 -10.64 -1.39
CA GLY A 78 5.68 -11.66 -2.42
C GLY A 78 4.95 -11.20 -3.67
N THR A 79 4.36 -9.99 -3.67
CA THR A 79 3.58 -9.47 -4.80
C THR A 79 4.50 -8.90 -5.89
N PRO A 80 4.43 -9.41 -7.14
CA PRO A 80 5.17 -8.82 -8.25
C PRO A 80 4.78 -7.36 -8.50
N HIS A 81 5.77 -6.53 -8.83
CA HIS A 81 5.56 -5.11 -9.13
C HIS A 81 4.86 -4.33 -8.00
N LEU A 82 5.10 -4.70 -6.73
CA LEU A 82 4.44 -4.10 -5.57
C LEU A 82 4.45 -2.57 -5.60
N ALA A 83 5.60 -1.95 -5.84
CA ALA A 83 5.73 -0.50 -5.88
C ALA A 83 4.82 0.14 -6.95
N ASP A 84 4.90 -0.37 -8.18
CA ASP A 84 4.12 0.15 -9.30
C ASP A 84 2.61 -0.03 -9.06
N ASN A 85 2.19 -1.16 -8.48
CA ASN A 85 0.79 -1.40 -8.13
C ASN A 85 0.30 -0.44 -7.02
N ILE A 86 1.12 -0.13 -6.01
CA ILE A 86 0.73 0.81 -4.96
C ILE A 86 0.59 2.22 -5.54
N GLU A 87 1.54 2.67 -6.35
CA GLU A 87 1.52 4.00 -6.97
C GLU A 87 0.32 4.15 -7.92
N ALA A 88 0.06 3.15 -8.77
CA ALA A 88 -1.12 3.13 -9.63
C ALA A 88 -2.43 3.13 -8.82
N GLY A 89 -2.46 2.47 -7.67
CA GLY A 89 -3.62 2.47 -6.78
C GLY A 89 -3.87 3.85 -6.15
N LEU A 90 -2.82 4.56 -5.75
CA LEU A 90 -2.94 5.93 -5.25
C LEU A 90 -3.45 6.89 -6.35
N ASP A 91 -2.90 6.80 -7.56
CA ASP A 91 -3.33 7.60 -8.72
C ASP A 91 -4.80 7.35 -9.07
N ALA A 92 -5.22 6.07 -9.12
CA ALA A 92 -6.61 5.69 -9.37
C ALA A 92 -7.59 6.25 -8.30
N LEU A 93 -7.13 6.41 -7.06
CA LEU A 93 -7.91 7.00 -5.97
C LEU A 93 -7.85 8.54 -5.96
N GLY A 94 -7.20 9.16 -6.94
CA GLY A 94 -7.05 10.60 -7.04
C GLY A 94 -6.11 11.19 -5.99
N VAL A 95 -5.20 10.37 -5.44
CA VAL A 95 -4.18 10.81 -4.49
C VAL A 95 -2.90 11.09 -5.26
N ASP A 96 -2.57 12.37 -5.42
CA ASP A 96 -1.31 12.76 -6.04
C ASP A 96 -0.14 12.37 -5.13
N VAL A 97 0.71 11.46 -5.61
CA VAL A 97 1.89 10.96 -4.89
C VAL A 97 3.01 12.02 -4.89
N GLN A 98 3.01 12.96 -5.84
CA GLN A 98 4.03 14.00 -5.95
C GLN A 98 3.94 15.02 -4.81
N ASP A 99 2.73 15.31 -4.30
CA ASP A 99 2.52 16.16 -3.12
C ASP A 99 3.05 15.53 -1.82
N VAL A 100 3.25 14.20 -1.81
CA VAL A 100 3.65 13.43 -0.64
C VAL A 100 5.18 13.27 -0.57
N GLU A 101 5.88 13.23 -1.70
CA GLU A 101 7.35 13.13 -1.75
C GLU A 101 8.04 14.41 -1.23
N GLU A 102 7.51 15.61 -1.52
CA GLU A 102 8.06 16.87 -0.99
C GLU A 102 8.04 16.92 0.55
N ASP A 103 6.99 16.38 1.15
CA ASP A 103 6.77 16.38 2.59
C ASP A 103 7.62 15.32 3.33
N VAL A 104 8.07 14.28 2.62
CA VAL A 104 8.96 13.23 3.15
C VAL A 104 10.44 13.63 3.06
N ILE A 105 10.81 14.36 2.01
CA ILE A 105 12.20 14.78 1.77
C ILE A 105 12.57 16.02 2.59
N GLY A 106 11.60 16.74 3.17
CA GLY A 106 11.85 17.79 4.16
C GLY A 106 12.70 18.93 3.60
N ARG A 107 12.13 19.69 2.66
CA ARG A 107 12.68 20.99 2.26
C ARG A 107 11.78 22.13 2.68
#